data_AF-A0A3M1MK02-F1
#
_entry.id   AF-A0A3M1MK02-F1
#
_cell.length_a   1.000
_cell.length_b   1.000
_cell.length_c   1.000
_cell.angle_alpha   90.00
_cell.angle_beta   90.00
_cell.angle_gamma   90.00
#
_symmetry.space_group_name_H-M   'P 1'
#
loop_
_entity.id
_entity.type
_entity.pdbx_description
1 polymer ?
#
loop_
_entity_poly.entity_id
_entity_poly.type
_entity_poly.pdbx_seq_one_letter_code
_entity_poly.pdbx_strand_id
1 'polypeptide(L)'
;MGPIVDSMRAVNSFVRTILLGGLVVLIGAGGYIGYNEYYRADRMLRDQQQRLQQAQQQLDSLQQELAAKAQQIESMAEEIRLRDEKIERLELARSLLKTDQRLARLDVLEVKHDEAGEAQSCIVQFVELAPNGAPISSPKQFEIRGDVVYIDNWIVKFDDEYIERADLERGTSLCLFRRIFGESQTPADGYSLDDVGMRPQAYARGSVMSEFEQRLWSEFWEFANNPKKAAEMGIRAANGEAVSIQVREGMAYNITLRNSGGLSIEPVPHAAPESATDNTSL
;
A
#
# COMPACT_ATOMS: atom_id res chain seq x y z
N MET A 1 -90.47 63.91 -67.44
CA MET A 1 -89.62 62.69 -67.43
C MET A 1 -88.21 63.15 -67.82
N GLY A 2 -87.34 63.56 -66.89
CA GLY A 2 -86.46 62.69 -66.07
C GLY A 2 -85.37 62.09 -66.99
N PRO A 3 -84.10 62.57 -67.02
CA PRO A 3 -83.07 62.09 -66.07
C PRO A 3 -81.73 62.93 -66.01
N ILE A 4 -81.71 64.24 -65.71
CA ILE A 4 -80.43 65.03 -65.70
C ILE A 4 -80.05 65.62 -64.33
N VAL A 5 -81.03 65.91 -63.46
CA VAL A 5 -80.76 66.47 -62.11
C VAL A 5 -80.28 65.39 -61.13
N ASP A 6 -80.61 64.12 -61.36
CA ASP A 6 -80.15 62.99 -60.53
C ASP A 6 -78.70 62.57 -60.82
N SER A 7 -78.21 62.77 -62.05
CA SER A 7 -76.85 62.39 -62.45
C SER A 7 -75.78 63.26 -61.78
N MET A 8 -76.02 64.58 -61.64
CA MET A 8 -75.07 65.47 -60.94
C MET A 8 -75.04 65.24 -59.42
N ARG A 9 -76.16 64.86 -58.80
CA ARG A 9 -76.18 64.45 -57.38
C ARG A 9 -75.55 63.08 -57.17
N ALA A 10 -75.76 62.14 -58.09
CA ALA A 10 -75.15 60.82 -58.06
C ALA A 10 -73.62 60.87 -58.23
N VAL A 11 -73.12 61.68 -59.17
CA VAL A 11 -71.66 61.87 -59.38
C VAL A 11 -71.01 62.54 -58.17
N ASN A 12 -71.64 63.58 -57.59
CA ASN A 12 -71.09 64.24 -56.40
C ASN A 12 -71.12 63.31 -55.17
N SER A 13 -72.16 62.49 -55.03
CA SER A 13 -72.23 61.44 -54.00
C SER A 13 -71.16 60.35 -54.19
N PHE A 14 -70.91 59.93 -55.44
CA PHE A 14 -69.91 58.92 -55.78
C PHE A 14 -68.48 59.44 -55.54
N VAL A 15 -68.17 60.65 -56.00
CA VAL A 15 -66.87 61.31 -55.75
C VAL A 15 -66.66 61.50 -54.25
N ARG A 16 -67.68 61.94 -53.50
CA ARG A 16 -67.62 62.05 -52.04
C ARG A 16 -67.40 60.70 -51.36
N THR A 17 -68.00 59.62 -51.85
CA THR A 17 -67.84 58.27 -51.28
C THR A 17 -66.43 57.72 -51.55
N ILE A 18 -65.87 57.96 -52.75
CA ILE A 18 -64.48 57.60 -53.06
C ILE A 18 -63.50 58.42 -52.24
N LEU A 19 -63.72 59.73 -52.10
CA LEU A 19 -62.87 60.60 -51.28
C LEU A 19 -62.91 60.21 -49.80
N LEU A 20 -64.09 59.88 -49.27
CA LEU A 20 -64.24 59.34 -47.91
C LEU A 20 -63.56 57.98 -47.77
N GLY A 21 -63.70 57.09 -48.75
CA GLY A 21 -63.01 55.79 -48.77
C GLY A 21 -61.49 55.97 -48.78
N GLY A 22 -60.97 56.84 -49.64
CA GLY A 22 -59.54 57.16 -49.70
C GLY A 22 -59.02 57.81 -48.42
N LEU A 23 -59.81 58.69 -47.79
CA LEU A 23 -59.50 59.30 -46.50
C LEU A 23 -59.44 58.24 -45.39
N VAL A 24 -60.41 57.33 -45.32
CA VAL A 24 -60.43 56.24 -44.34
C VAL A 24 -59.25 55.28 -44.55
N VAL A 25 -58.91 54.97 -45.79
CA VAL A 25 -57.72 54.15 -46.12
C VAL A 25 -56.43 54.87 -45.73
N LEU A 26 -56.31 56.19 -45.98
CA LEU A 26 -55.15 56.98 -45.57
C LEU A 26 -55.04 57.11 -44.05
N ILE A 27 -56.14 57.32 -43.34
CA ILE A 27 -56.18 57.37 -41.88
C ILE A 27 -55.89 55.98 -41.28
N GLY A 28 -56.43 54.91 -41.88
CA GLY A 28 -56.18 53.53 -41.46
C GLY A 28 -54.71 53.13 -41.70
N ALA A 29 -54.15 53.45 -42.86
CA ALA A 29 -52.75 53.18 -43.19
C ALA A 29 -51.80 54.04 -42.33
N GLY A 30 -52.10 55.34 -42.17
CA GLY A 30 -51.35 56.24 -41.30
C GLY A 30 -51.41 55.83 -39.83
N GLY A 31 -52.59 55.41 -39.36
CA GLY A 31 -52.81 54.87 -38.02
C GLY A 31 -52.07 53.55 -37.80
N TYR A 32 -52.07 52.64 -38.78
CA TYR A 32 -51.33 51.37 -38.72
C TYR A 32 -49.82 51.59 -38.72
N ILE A 33 -49.30 52.48 -39.57
CA ILE A 33 -47.86 52.80 -39.61
C ILE A 33 -47.45 53.48 -38.30
N GLY A 34 -48.20 54.47 -37.83
CA GLY A 34 -47.93 55.16 -36.57
C GLY A 34 -48.00 54.23 -35.35
N TYR A 35 -49.01 53.35 -35.29
CA TYR A 35 -49.11 52.32 -34.25
C TYR A 35 -47.94 51.35 -34.31
N ASN A 36 -47.59 50.85 -35.50
CA ASN A 36 -46.49 49.90 -35.64
C ASN A 36 -45.14 50.52 -35.25
N GLU A 37 -44.88 51.77 -35.63
CA GLU A 37 -43.64 52.51 -35.28
C GLU A 37 -43.57 52.82 -33.77
N TYR A 38 -44.69 53.25 -33.18
CA TYR A 38 -44.78 53.55 -31.74
C TYR A 38 -44.53 52.29 -30.88
N TYR A 39 -45.15 51.15 -31.22
CA TYR A 39 -44.97 49.89 -30.48
C TYR A 39 -43.71 49.09 -30.87
N ARG A 40 -42.88 49.55 -31.81
CA ARG A 40 -41.58 48.89 -32.11
C ARG A 40 -40.60 49.04 -30.97
N ALA A 41 -40.45 50.25 -30.43
CA ALA A 41 -39.57 50.52 -29.29
C ALA A 41 -39.97 49.70 -28.06
N ASP A 42 -41.28 49.67 -27.75
CA ASP A 42 -41.82 48.90 -26.63
C ASP A 42 -41.68 47.37 -26.78
N ARG A 43 -41.70 46.85 -28.02
CA ARG A 43 -41.45 45.41 -28.27
C ARG A 43 -39.96 45.08 -28.09
N MET A 44 -39.07 45.92 -28.63
CA MET A 44 -37.63 45.72 -28.46
C MET A 44 -37.19 45.82 -27.00
N LEU A 45 -37.74 46.78 -26.24
CA LEU A 45 -37.50 46.90 -24.80
C LEU A 45 -37.98 45.65 -24.05
N ARG A 46 -39.16 45.13 -24.36
CA ARG A 46 -39.67 43.87 -23.78
C ARG A 46 -38.79 42.67 -24.13
N ASP A 47 -38.38 42.53 -25.39
CA ASP A 47 -37.51 41.44 -25.83
C ASP A 47 -36.13 41.53 -25.16
N GLN A 48 -35.57 42.74 -25.03
CA GLN A 48 -34.32 42.97 -24.30
C GLN A 48 -34.46 42.66 -22.81
N GLN A 49 -35.54 43.09 -22.17
CA GLN A 49 -35.83 42.76 -20.78
C GLN A 49 -35.98 41.25 -20.58
N GLN A 50 -36.67 40.54 -21.48
CA GLN A 50 -36.78 39.08 -21.43
C GLN A 50 -35.42 38.39 -21.58
N ARG A 51 -34.57 38.85 -22.50
CA ARG A 51 -33.21 38.31 -22.65
C ARG A 51 -32.36 38.56 -21.42
N LEU A 52 -32.45 39.75 -20.82
CA LEU A 52 -31.75 40.07 -19.57
C LEU A 52 -32.24 39.17 -18.42
N GLN A 53 -33.54 38.95 -18.31
CA GLN A 53 -34.11 38.04 -17.31
C GLN A 53 -33.67 36.58 -17.54
N GLN A 54 -33.68 36.10 -18.78
CA GLN A 54 -33.19 34.76 -19.12
C GLN A 54 -31.70 34.61 -18.82
N ALA A 55 -30.90 35.61 -19.17
CA ALA A 55 -29.47 35.61 -18.87
C ALA A 55 -29.21 35.64 -17.36
N GLN A 56 -29.98 36.43 -16.59
CA GLN A 56 -29.92 36.43 -15.13
C GLN A 56 -30.26 35.05 -14.55
N GLN A 57 -31.35 34.43 -14.99
CA GLN A 57 -31.73 33.07 -14.56
C GLN A 57 -30.65 32.03 -14.91
N GLN A 58 -30.03 32.13 -16.09
CA GLN A 58 -28.94 31.25 -16.48
C GLN A 58 -27.71 31.45 -15.58
N LEU A 59 -27.32 32.70 -15.30
CA LEU A 59 -26.21 32.99 -14.39
C LEU A 59 -26.49 32.45 -12.99
N ASP A 60 -27.70 32.61 -12.47
CA ASP A 60 -28.09 32.08 -11.16
C ASP A 60 -27.99 30.55 -11.13
N SER A 61 -28.46 29.87 -12.19
CA SER A 61 -28.38 28.41 -12.29
C SER A 61 -26.93 27.90 -12.38
N LEU A 62 -26.07 28.58 -13.15
CA LEU A 62 -24.65 28.26 -13.24
C LEU A 62 -23.92 28.53 -11.93
N GLN A 63 -24.26 29.60 -11.21
CA GLN A 63 -23.70 29.88 -9.88
C GLN A 63 -24.07 28.78 -8.88
N GLN A 64 -25.33 28.30 -8.91
CA GLN A 64 -25.77 27.18 -8.07
C GLN A 64 -25.05 25.88 -8.43
N GLU A 65 -24.88 25.59 -9.73
CA GLU A 65 -24.15 24.40 -10.17
C GLU A 65 -22.66 24.47 -9.78
N LEU A 66 -22.01 25.62 -9.95
CA LEU A 66 -20.63 25.83 -9.51
C LEU A 66 -20.49 25.70 -8.00
N ALA A 67 -21.43 26.23 -7.21
CA ALA A 67 -21.43 26.08 -5.76
C ALA A 67 -21.57 24.59 -5.36
N ALA A 68 -22.48 23.86 -6.00
CA ALA A 68 -22.66 22.42 -5.77
C ALA A 68 -21.41 21.61 -6.15
N LYS A 69 -20.79 21.91 -7.31
CA LYS A 69 -19.53 21.28 -7.73
C LYS A 69 -18.37 21.64 -6.80
N ALA A 70 -18.29 22.88 -6.32
CA ALA A 70 -17.26 23.30 -5.38
C ALA A 70 -17.36 22.52 -4.06
N GLN A 71 -18.58 22.38 -3.52
CA GLN A 71 -18.84 21.56 -2.33
C GLN A 71 -18.50 20.08 -2.57
N GLN A 72 -18.81 19.56 -3.76
CA GLN A 72 -18.44 18.20 -4.13
C GLN A 72 -16.91 18.03 -4.18
N ILE A 73 -16.18 18.95 -4.81
CA ILE A 73 -14.71 18.94 -4.86
C ILE A 73 -14.13 18.96 -3.44
N GLU A 74 -14.66 19.80 -2.55
CA GLU A 74 -14.23 19.87 -1.15
C GLU A 74 -14.44 18.53 -0.43
N SER A 75 -15.61 17.90 -0.59
CA SER A 75 -15.89 16.59 0.01
C SER A 75 -14.98 15.49 -0.55
N MET A 76 -14.67 15.52 -1.85
CA MET A 76 -13.78 14.55 -2.49
C MET A 76 -12.33 14.78 -2.07
N ALA A 77 -11.91 16.03 -1.90
CA ALA A 77 -10.57 16.36 -1.42
C ALA A 77 -10.35 15.86 0.01
N GLU A 78 -11.36 16.00 0.88
CA GLU A 78 -11.32 15.44 2.23
C GLU A 78 -11.24 13.91 2.21
N GLU A 79 -12.05 13.27 1.37
CA GLU A 79 -12.03 11.81 1.23
C GLU A 79 -10.68 11.29 0.68
N ILE A 80 -10.09 12.00 -0.28
CA ILE A 80 -8.75 11.69 -0.80
C ILE A 80 -7.72 11.81 0.32
N ARG A 81 -7.73 12.89 1.10
CA ARG A 81 -6.81 13.07 2.23
C ARG A 81 -6.88 11.91 3.22
N LEU A 82 -8.09 11.52 3.64
CA LEU A 82 -8.30 10.41 4.57
C LEU A 82 -7.83 9.07 4.00
N ARG A 83 -8.02 8.86 2.69
CA ARG A 83 -7.53 7.66 1.99
C ARG A 83 -6.01 7.65 1.89
N ASP A 84 -5.39 8.79 1.60
CA ASP A 84 -3.93 8.92 1.51
C ASP A 84 -3.29 8.62 2.88
N GLU A 85 -3.80 9.20 3.96
CA GLU A 85 -3.35 8.87 5.33
C GLU A 85 -3.49 7.37 5.65
N LYS A 86 -4.57 6.73 5.18
CA LYS A 86 -4.77 5.30 5.36
C LYS A 86 -3.79 4.47 4.54
N ILE A 87 -3.49 4.88 3.32
CA ILE A 87 -2.51 4.24 2.45
C ILE A 87 -1.14 4.31 3.10
N GLU A 88 -0.68 5.49 3.51
CA GLU A 88 0.61 5.68 4.18
C GLU A 88 0.75 4.79 5.42
N ARG A 89 -0.29 4.73 6.25
CA ARG A 89 -0.31 3.84 7.43
C ARG A 89 -0.18 2.36 7.04
N LEU A 90 -0.92 1.92 6.03
CA LEU A 90 -0.89 0.52 5.58
C LEU A 90 0.46 0.17 4.92
N GLU A 91 1.06 1.11 4.19
CA GLU A 91 2.38 0.93 3.60
C GLU A 91 3.46 0.79 4.67
N LEU A 92 3.42 1.61 5.72
CA LEU A 92 4.31 1.50 6.86
C LEU A 92 4.15 0.16 7.59
N ALA A 93 2.91 -0.21 7.94
CA ALA A 93 2.58 -1.50 8.54
C ALA A 93 3.13 -2.67 7.71
N ARG A 94 2.89 -2.64 6.39
CA ARG A 94 3.39 -3.63 5.45
C ARG A 94 4.92 -3.67 5.42
N SER A 95 5.59 -2.53 5.50
CA SER A 95 7.05 -2.45 5.52
C SER A 95 7.63 -3.10 6.80
N LEU A 96 7.03 -2.80 7.96
CA LEU A 96 7.44 -3.39 9.24
C LEU A 96 7.25 -4.91 9.26
N LEU A 97 6.12 -5.39 8.74
CA LEU A 97 5.84 -6.83 8.62
C LEU A 97 6.78 -7.57 7.67
N LYS A 98 7.34 -6.85 6.68
CA LYS A 98 8.22 -7.41 5.64
C LYS A 98 9.70 -7.31 5.96
N THR A 99 10.07 -6.63 7.04
CA THR A 99 11.47 -6.49 7.45
C THR A 99 12.02 -7.84 7.88
N ASP A 100 13.22 -8.15 7.38
CA ASP A 100 13.95 -9.38 7.66
C ASP A 100 15.15 -9.04 8.55
N GLN A 101 15.33 -9.79 9.64
CA GLN A 101 16.43 -9.64 10.58
C GLN A 101 17.44 -10.76 10.38
N ARG A 102 18.72 -10.43 10.23
CA ARG A 102 19.76 -11.44 10.12
C ARG A 102 20.16 -11.94 11.51
N LEU A 103 19.88 -13.21 11.78
CA LEU A 103 20.12 -13.83 13.10
C LEU A 103 21.41 -14.63 13.16
N ALA A 104 21.84 -15.24 12.05
CA ALA A 104 23.03 -16.05 12.01
C ALA A 104 23.66 -16.08 10.62
N ARG A 105 24.89 -16.60 10.56
CA ARG A 105 25.65 -16.86 9.34
C ARG A 105 26.19 -18.27 9.37
N LEU A 106 26.14 -18.93 8.22
CA LEU A 106 26.67 -20.26 7.96
C LEU A 106 27.70 -20.16 6.83
N ASP A 107 28.97 -20.37 7.13
CA ASP A 107 30.05 -20.44 6.14
C ASP A 107 30.39 -21.90 5.84
N VAL A 108 30.55 -22.23 4.56
CA VAL A 108 30.84 -23.60 4.11
C VAL A 108 32.32 -23.68 3.77
N LEU A 109 33.07 -24.42 4.57
CA LEU A 109 34.52 -24.49 4.47
C LEU A 109 34.96 -25.54 3.45
N GLU A 110 34.32 -26.71 3.45
CA GLU A 110 34.71 -27.86 2.62
C GLU A 110 33.50 -28.76 2.36
N VAL A 111 33.40 -29.34 1.16
CA VAL A 111 32.46 -30.44 0.86
C VAL A 111 33.23 -31.66 0.38
N LYS A 112 33.24 -32.72 1.18
CA LYS A 112 33.89 -33.99 0.87
C LYS A 112 32.96 -34.85 0.03
N HIS A 113 33.49 -35.37 -1.08
CA HIS A 113 32.77 -36.24 -1.99
C HIS A 113 33.30 -37.66 -1.90
N ASP A 114 32.44 -38.65 -2.11
CA ASP A 114 32.83 -40.07 -2.17
C ASP A 114 33.43 -40.45 -3.53
N GLU A 115 33.80 -41.73 -3.70
CA GLU A 115 34.36 -42.25 -4.95
C GLU A 115 33.39 -42.17 -6.15
N ALA A 116 32.08 -42.09 -5.90
CA ALA A 116 31.05 -41.92 -6.92
C ALA A 116 30.83 -40.44 -7.28
N GLY A 117 31.43 -39.51 -6.54
CA GLY A 117 31.27 -38.07 -6.71
C GLY A 117 30.05 -37.49 -5.99
N GLU A 118 29.42 -38.25 -5.09
CA GLU A 118 28.31 -37.79 -4.26
C GLU A 118 28.82 -37.12 -2.98
N ALA A 119 28.13 -36.09 -2.49
CA ALA A 119 28.53 -35.40 -1.27
C ALA A 119 28.40 -36.31 -0.05
N GLN A 120 29.51 -36.66 0.58
CA GLN A 120 29.57 -37.53 1.76
C GLN A 120 29.43 -36.73 3.05
N SER A 121 30.12 -35.60 3.16
CA SER A 121 30.01 -34.69 4.30
C SER A 121 30.42 -33.26 3.94
N CYS A 122 29.94 -32.29 4.70
CA CYS A 122 30.38 -30.90 4.60
C CYS A 122 30.86 -30.38 5.95
N ILE A 123 31.90 -29.54 5.91
CA ILE A 123 32.39 -28.82 7.06
C ILE A 123 31.84 -27.40 7.00
N VAL A 124 31.06 -27.03 8.01
CA VAL A 124 30.41 -25.72 8.09
C VAL A 124 30.79 -25.01 9.38
N GLN A 125 30.76 -23.69 9.34
CA GLN A 125 31.00 -22.80 10.47
C GLN A 125 29.76 -21.94 10.69
N PHE A 126 29.16 -22.05 11.87
CA PHE A 126 27.93 -21.35 12.24
C PHE A 126 28.21 -20.30 13.32
N VAL A 127 27.62 -19.12 13.16
CA VAL A 127 27.69 -18.07 14.17
C VAL A 127 26.42 -17.23 14.22
N GLU A 128 25.92 -16.98 15.43
CA GLU A 128 24.84 -16.01 15.65
C GLU A 128 25.35 -14.58 15.57
N LEU A 129 24.51 -13.70 15.06
CA LEU A 129 24.82 -12.30 14.79
C LEU A 129 23.94 -11.39 15.65
N ALA A 130 24.54 -10.33 16.16
CA ALA A 130 23.83 -9.24 16.82
C ALA A 130 23.05 -8.41 15.79
N PRO A 131 22.11 -7.54 16.23
CA PRO A 131 21.36 -6.66 15.32
C PRO A 131 22.23 -5.75 14.43
N ASN A 132 23.45 -5.41 14.88
CA ASN A 132 24.43 -4.64 14.09
C ASN A 132 25.22 -5.51 13.09
N GLY A 133 24.97 -6.81 13.04
CA GLY A 133 25.66 -7.77 12.18
C GLY A 133 26.97 -8.33 12.73
N ALA A 134 27.38 -7.96 13.95
CA ALA A 134 28.60 -8.49 14.56
C ALA A 134 28.37 -9.91 15.11
N PRO A 135 29.35 -10.82 15.00
CA PRO A 135 29.32 -12.12 15.67
C PRO A 135 29.17 -11.96 17.19
N ILE A 136 28.22 -12.68 17.79
CA ILE A 136 28.01 -12.62 19.25
C ILE A 136 28.97 -13.55 20.00
N SER A 137 29.36 -14.64 19.37
CA SER A 137 30.29 -15.62 19.92
C SER A 137 31.31 -16.08 18.88
N SER A 138 32.31 -16.85 19.32
CA SER A 138 33.21 -17.54 18.42
C SER A 138 32.43 -18.52 17.54
N PRO A 139 32.62 -18.51 16.22
CA PRO A 139 31.88 -19.43 15.35
C PRO A 139 32.15 -20.89 15.71
N LYS A 140 31.10 -21.71 15.67
CA LYS A 140 31.15 -23.15 15.95
C LYS A 140 31.28 -23.92 14.64
N GLN A 141 32.25 -24.83 14.56
CA GLN A 141 32.46 -25.66 13.38
C GLN A 141 31.83 -27.05 13.56
N PHE A 142 31.18 -27.55 12.51
CA PHE A 142 30.49 -28.84 12.50
C PHE A 142 30.84 -29.62 11.23
N GLU A 143 30.92 -30.94 11.35
CA GLU A 143 31.02 -31.85 10.19
C GLU A 143 29.66 -32.55 10.01
N ILE A 144 28.94 -32.16 8.97
CA ILE A 144 27.58 -32.60 8.69
C ILE A 144 27.61 -33.67 7.60
N ARG A 145 26.79 -34.72 7.74
CA ARG A 145 26.71 -35.79 6.72
C ARG A 145 25.85 -35.35 5.54
N GLY A 146 26.43 -35.36 4.34
CA GLY A 146 25.81 -34.84 3.12
C GLY A 146 26.06 -33.36 2.88
N ASP A 147 25.39 -32.79 1.88
CA ASP A 147 25.46 -31.38 1.48
C ASP A 147 24.14 -30.63 1.65
N VAL A 148 23.08 -31.27 2.18
CA VAL A 148 21.83 -30.59 2.52
C VAL A 148 21.76 -30.35 4.02
N VAL A 149 22.05 -29.11 4.41
CA VAL A 149 22.08 -28.71 5.82
C VAL A 149 20.70 -28.27 6.27
N TYR A 150 20.22 -28.84 7.38
CA TYR A 150 19.00 -28.48 8.09
C TYR A 150 19.33 -27.69 9.36
N ILE A 151 18.57 -26.62 9.60
CA ILE A 151 18.62 -25.84 10.84
C ILE A 151 17.23 -25.94 11.50
N ASP A 152 17.15 -26.73 12.56
CA ASP A 152 15.95 -26.89 13.38
C ASP A 152 15.90 -25.81 14.46
N ASN A 153 14.72 -25.21 14.60
CA ASN A 153 14.47 -24.10 15.47
C ASN A 153 13.05 -24.15 16.05
N TRP A 154 12.87 -23.46 17.17
CA TRP A 154 11.55 -23.07 17.64
C TRP A 154 11.27 -21.64 17.27
N ILE A 155 10.07 -21.40 16.75
CA ILE A 155 9.64 -20.08 16.35
C ILE A 155 8.33 -19.69 17.01
N VAL A 156 8.25 -18.44 17.44
CA VAL A 156 7.05 -17.79 17.94
C VAL A 156 6.75 -16.59 17.06
N LYS A 157 5.53 -16.56 16.51
CA LYS A 157 5.01 -15.49 15.64
C LYS A 157 3.92 -14.76 16.40
N PHE A 158 4.07 -13.45 16.52
CA PHE A 158 3.07 -12.61 17.20
C PHE A 158 2.00 -12.12 16.24
N ASP A 159 0.92 -11.57 16.80
CA ASP A 159 -0.11 -10.88 16.04
C ASP A 159 0.48 -9.64 15.34
N ASP A 160 0.02 -9.40 14.10
CA ASP A 160 0.55 -8.32 13.26
C ASP A 160 0.42 -6.94 13.93
N GLU A 161 -0.60 -6.74 14.77
CA GLU A 161 -0.79 -5.50 15.53
C GLU A 161 0.41 -5.12 16.41
N TYR A 162 1.14 -6.09 16.98
CA TYR A 162 2.34 -5.82 17.77
C TYR A 162 3.53 -5.39 16.89
N ILE A 163 3.61 -5.94 15.68
CA ILE A 163 4.64 -5.60 14.69
C ILE A 163 4.35 -4.21 14.11
N GLU A 164 3.10 -3.93 13.78
CA GLU A 164 2.65 -2.62 13.28
C GLU A 164 2.91 -1.49 14.28
N ARG A 165 2.86 -1.79 15.58
CA ARG A 165 3.11 -0.84 16.67
C ARG A 165 4.56 -0.81 17.14
N ALA A 166 5.44 -1.61 16.53
CA ALA A 166 6.84 -1.78 16.94
C ALA A 166 6.99 -2.08 18.45
N ASP A 167 6.16 -3.00 18.97
CA ASP A 167 6.21 -3.46 20.36
C ASP A 167 7.63 -3.95 20.72
N LEU A 168 8.10 -3.63 21.92
CA LEU A 168 9.48 -3.88 22.33
C LEU A 168 9.84 -5.36 22.44
N GLU A 169 8.86 -6.21 22.78
CA GLU A 169 9.04 -7.66 22.99
C GLU A 169 8.42 -8.47 21.84
N ARG A 170 7.42 -7.90 21.16
CA ARG A 170 6.59 -8.61 20.16
C ARG A 170 6.61 -7.96 18.77
N GLY A 171 7.46 -6.96 18.56
CA GLY A 171 7.63 -6.27 17.28
C GLY A 171 8.30 -7.11 16.19
N THR A 172 8.76 -8.31 16.51
CA THR A 172 9.29 -9.31 15.58
C THR A 172 9.01 -10.71 16.12
N SER A 173 8.90 -11.69 15.24
CA SER A 173 8.99 -13.11 15.59
C SER A 173 10.26 -13.39 16.40
N LEU A 174 10.17 -14.38 17.29
CA LEU A 174 11.29 -14.89 18.09
C LEU A 174 11.66 -16.30 17.64
N CYS A 175 12.96 -16.59 17.64
CA CYS A 175 13.54 -17.85 17.19
C CYS A 175 14.54 -18.38 18.24
N LEU A 176 14.57 -19.70 18.43
CA LEU A 176 15.58 -20.39 19.22
C LEU A 176 16.20 -21.49 18.35
N PHE A 177 17.50 -21.40 18.09
CA PHE A 177 18.21 -22.38 17.26
C PHE A 177 18.49 -23.63 18.08
N ARG A 178 17.95 -24.77 17.65
CA ARG A 178 18.07 -26.01 18.44
C ARG A 178 19.24 -26.84 17.97
N ARG A 179 19.25 -27.18 16.67
CA ARG A 179 20.21 -28.12 16.14
C ARG A 179 20.49 -27.89 14.66
N ILE A 180 21.64 -28.38 14.25
CA ILE A 180 22.08 -28.43 12.85
C ILE A 180 22.44 -29.88 12.49
N PHE A 181 21.96 -30.35 11.33
CA PHE A 181 22.16 -31.73 10.87
C PHE A 181 22.02 -31.83 9.36
N GLY A 182 22.43 -32.97 8.79
CA GLY A 182 22.37 -33.23 7.36
C GLY A 182 21.23 -34.16 6.98
N GLU A 183 20.91 -34.23 5.70
CA GLU A 183 19.94 -35.16 5.11
C GLU A 183 20.30 -36.64 5.35
N SER A 184 21.59 -36.94 5.48
CA SER A 184 22.11 -38.28 5.74
C SER A 184 22.34 -38.54 7.24
N GLN A 185 21.66 -37.79 8.11
CA GLN A 185 21.76 -37.86 9.56
C GLN A 185 20.37 -37.81 10.20
N THR A 186 20.15 -38.56 11.27
CA THR A 186 18.90 -38.40 12.02
C THR A 186 18.93 -37.09 12.82
N PRO A 187 17.80 -36.39 13.03
CA PRO A 187 17.79 -35.17 13.82
C PRO A 187 18.32 -35.35 15.26
N ALA A 188 18.23 -36.56 15.81
CA ALA A 188 18.72 -36.88 17.15
C ALA A 188 20.26 -36.93 17.22
N ASP A 189 20.91 -37.28 16.11
CA ASP A 189 22.37 -37.32 16.00
C ASP A 189 22.96 -35.95 15.64
N GLY A 190 22.12 -34.95 15.36
CA GLY A 190 22.53 -33.59 14.99
C GLY A 190 23.30 -32.86 16.10
N TYR A 191 23.99 -31.79 15.72
CA TYR A 191 24.74 -30.96 16.65
C TYR A 191 23.83 -29.94 17.32
N SER A 192 23.91 -29.80 18.64
CA SER A 192 23.21 -28.76 19.40
C SER A 192 23.77 -27.38 19.05
N LEU A 193 22.92 -26.43 18.67
CA LEU A 193 23.29 -25.03 18.45
C LEU A 193 23.15 -24.26 19.76
N ASP A 194 21.93 -24.22 20.30
CA ASP A 194 21.62 -23.73 21.64
C ASP A 194 21.08 -24.87 22.51
N ASP A 195 21.55 -24.94 23.75
CA ASP A 195 20.97 -25.87 24.72
C ASP A 195 19.61 -25.34 25.19
N VAL A 196 18.60 -26.20 25.30
CA VAL A 196 17.27 -25.83 25.83
C VAL A 196 17.44 -25.34 27.27
N GLY A 197 17.27 -24.03 27.49
CA GLY A 197 17.54 -23.34 28.76
C GLY A 197 18.73 -22.37 28.71
N MET A 198 19.54 -22.42 27.66
CA MET A 198 20.52 -21.40 27.29
C MET A 198 19.88 -20.41 26.31
N ARG A 199 20.27 -19.14 26.44
CA ARG A 199 19.63 -17.98 25.80
C ARG A 199 19.95 -17.97 24.29
N PRO A 200 18.97 -17.79 23.40
CA PRO A 200 19.28 -17.46 22.00
C PRO A 200 20.01 -16.11 22.00
N GLN A 201 21.24 -16.10 21.49
CA GLN A 201 22.11 -14.93 21.59
C GLN A 201 21.66 -13.82 20.64
N ALA A 202 21.06 -14.18 19.50
CA ALA A 202 20.65 -13.24 18.44
C ALA A 202 19.71 -12.10 18.91
N TYR A 203 18.92 -12.32 19.98
CA TYR A 203 18.01 -11.31 20.55
C TYR A 203 18.60 -10.53 21.72
N ALA A 204 19.78 -10.92 22.20
CA ALA A 204 20.43 -10.26 23.31
C ALA A 204 20.85 -8.85 22.87
N ARG A 205 20.03 -7.85 23.18
CA ARG A 205 20.38 -6.42 23.19
C ARG A 205 21.39 -6.13 24.30
N GLY A 206 22.49 -6.89 24.37
CA GLY A 206 23.52 -6.80 25.40
C GLY A 206 23.06 -7.15 26.83
N SER A 207 21.83 -7.63 27.04
CA SER A 207 21.25 -7.85 28.36
C SER A 207 20.62 -9.24 28.53
N VAL A 208 20.40 -9.62 29.80
CA VAL A 208 19.73 -10.85 30.24
C VAL A 208 18.39 -11.03 29.51
N MET A 209 18.06 -12.28 29.16
CA MET A 209 16.78 -12.67 28.56
C MET A 209 15.63 -12.18 29.45
N SER A 210 14.64 -11.51 28.87
CA SER A 210 13.51 -10.95 29.61
C SER A 210 12.71 -12.04 30.33
N GLU A 211 11.98 -11.70 31.39
CA GLU A 211 11.06 -12.63 32.06
C GLU A 211 10.00 -13.16 31.08
N PHE A 212 9.58 -12.32 30.13
CA PHE A 212 8.67 -12.67 29.05
C PHE A 212 9.23 -13.80 28.18
N GLU A 213 10.45 -13.65 27.66
CA GLU A 213 11.12 -14.65 26.83
C GLU A 213 11.41 -15.95 27.59
N GLN A 214 11.80 -15.86 28.87
CA GLN A 214 12.00 -17.03 29.73
C GLN A 214 10.73 -17.85 29.87
N ARG A 215 9.61 -17.18 30.16
CA ARG A 215 8.32 -17.84 30.23
C ARG A 215 7.93 -18.45 28.90
N LEU A 216 8.10 -17.70 27.80
CA LEU A 216 7.77 -18.14 26.45
C LEU A 216 8.45 -19.46 26.09
N TRP A 217 9.76 -19.55 26.30
CA TRP A 217 10.52 -20.75 25.96
C TRP A 217 10.29 -21.91 26.93
N SER A 218 10.12 -21.64 28.22
CA SER A 218 9.84 -22.70 29.21
C SER A 218 8.49 -23.37 29.02
N GLU A 219 7.49 -22.61 28.51
CA GLU A 219 6.13 -23.08 28.27
C GLU A 219 5.82 -23.21 26.77
N PHE A 220 6.84 -23.31 25.92
CA PHE A 220 6.71 -23.22 24.45
C PHE A 220 5.64 -24.16 23.89
N TRP A 221 5.67 -25.45 24.27
CA TRP A 221 4.69 -26.42 23.79
C TRP A 221 3.29 -26.22 24.36
N GLU A 222 3.18 -25.60 25.52
CA GLU A 222 1.87 -25.23 26.08
C GLU A 222 1.26 -24.11 25.25
N PHE A 223 2.04 -23.08 24.87
CA PHE A 223 1.58 -22.06 23.93
C PHE A 223 1.24 -22.64 22.55
N ALA A 224 2.03 -23.59 22.05
CA ALA A 224 1.77 -24.25 20.77
C ALA A 224 0.47 -25.07 20.74
N ASN A 225 0.05 -25.64 21.87
CA ASN A 225 -1.12 -26.52 21.96
C ASN A 225 -2.35 -25.88 22.61
N ASN A 226 -2.23 -24.66 23.15
CA ASN A 226 -3.31 -23.95 23.83
C ASN A 226 -3.59 -22.58 23.18
N PRO A 227 -4.49 -22.53 22.16
CA PRO A 227 -4.77 -21.30 21.41
C PRO A 227 -5.26 -20.14 22.28
N LYS A 228 -5.98 -20.42 23.38
CA LYS A 228 -6.48 -19.37 24.29
C LYS A 228 -5.32 -18.71 25.02
N LYS A 229 -4.43 -19.52 25.59
CA LYS A 229 -3.25 -19.03 26.31
C LYS A 229 -2.25 -18.32 25.37
N ALA A 230 -2.11 -18.82 24.14
CA ALA A 230 -1.32 -18.15 23.11
C ALA A 230 -1.90 -16.76 22.77
N ALA A 231 -3.22 -16.66 22.53
CA ALA A 231 -3.89 -15.41 22.22
C ALA A 231 -3.78 -14.37 23.37
N GLU A 232 -3.86 -14.81 24.64
CA GLU A 232 -3.65 -13.93 25.80
C GLU A 232 -2.26 -13.28 25.82
N MET A 233 -1.26 -13.93 25.23
CA MET A 233 0.11 -13.43 25.10
C MET A 233 0.37 -12.71 23.77
N GLY A 234 -0.62 -12.63 22.88
CA GLY A 234 -0.46 -12.07 21.53
C GLY A 234 0.30 -12.97 20.57
N ILE A 235 0.35 -14.28 20.85
CA ILE A 235 1.02 -15.28 20.03
C ILE A 235 0.00 -15.83 19.03
N ARG A 236 0.27 -15.58 17.74
CA ARG A 236 -0.51 -16.13 16.63
C ARG A 236 -0.15 -17.58 16.34
N ALA A 237 1.14 -17.92 16.45
CA ALA A 237 1.63 -19.27 16.20
C ALA A 237 2.92 -19.55 16.97
N ALA A 238 3.06 -20.78 17.47
CA ALA A 238 4.31 -21.31 18.02
C ALA A 238 4.56 -22.70 17.42
N ASN A 239 5.68 -22.88 16.72
CA ASN A 239 5.97 -24.09 15.95
C ASN A 239 7.45 -24.50 16.04
N GLY A 240 7.70 -25.80 15.90
CA GLY A 240 9.01 -26.28 15.46
C GLY A 240 9.13 -26.11 13.94
N GLU A 241 10.27 -25.60 13.48
CA GLU A 241 10.56 -25.38 12.07
C GLU A 241 11.95 -25.93 11.76
N ALA A 242 12.14 -26.54 10.59
CA ALA A 242 13.44 -26.95 10.10
C ALA A 242 13.59 -26.46 8.66
N VAL A 243 14.40 -25.41 8.48
CA VAL A 243 14.75 -24.90 7.15
C VAL A 243 15.98 -25.61 6.63
N SER A 244 16.06 -25.83 5.32
CA SER A 244 17.20 -26.50 4.71
C SER A 244 17.68 -25.85 3.44
N ILE A 245 18.95 -26.09 3.13
CA ILE A 245 19.57 -25.66 1.88
C ILE A 245 20.65 -26.65 1.47
N GLN A 246 20.81 -26.84 0.15
CA GLN A 246 21.99 -27.51 -0.39
C GLN A 246 23.17 -26.53 -0.39
N VAL A 247 24.19 -26.84 0.40
CA VAL A 247 25.37 -26.00 0.57
C VAL A 247 26.37 -26.20 -0.58
N ARG A 248 27.22 -25.20 -0.80
CA ARG A 248 28.32 -25.28 -1.76
C ARG A 248 29.60 -24.81 -1.11
N GLU A 249 30.69 -25.52 -1.39
CA GLU A 249 32.02 -25.17 -0.89
C GLU A 249 32.39 -23.71 -1.22
N GLY A 250 32.93 -23.00 -0.24
CA GLY A 250 33.34 -21.60 -0.39
C GLY A 250 32.18 -20.61 -0.46
N MET A 251 30.93 -21.01 -0.21
CA MET A 251 29.78 -20.10 -0.09
C MET A 251 29.50 -19.77 1.38
N ALA A 252 28.88 -18.60 1.57
CA ALA A 252 28.28 -18.21 2.84
C ALA A 252 26.77 -18.14 2.70
N TYR A 253 26.05 -18.29 3.81
CA TYR A 253 24.61 -18.18 3.86
C TYR A 253 24.18 -17.36 5.06
N ASN A 254 23.34 -16.36 4.84
CA ASN A 254 22.69 -15.63 5.92
C ASN A 254 21.42 -16.37 6.33
N ILE A 255 21.19 -16.45 7.63
CA ILE A 255 19.95 -16.97 8.19
C ILE A 255 19.15 -15.77 8.66
N THR A 256 18.04 -15.52 7.97
CA THR A 256 17.18 -14.36 8.17
C THR A 256 15.86 -14.79 8.79
N LEU A 257 15.31 -13.94 9.66
CA LEU A 257 13.98 -14.09 10.23
C LEU A 257 13.11 -12.94 9.79
N ARG A 258 11.99 -13.26 9.15
CA ARG A 258 10.96 -12.27 8.83
C ARG A 258 10.20 -11.88 10.09
N ASN A 259 10.01 -10.58 10.33
CA ASN A 259 9.29 -10.06 11.51
C ASN A 259 7.91 -10.73 11.73
N SER A 260 7.19 -11.06 10.66
CA SER A 260 5.87 -11.72 10.71
C SER A 260 5.91 -13.22 10.36
N GLY A 261 7.07 -13.74 9.98
CA GLY A 261 7.21 -15.00 9.25
C GLY A 261 8.14 -16.01 9.92
N GLY A 262 8.71 -16.88 9.07
CA GLY A 262 9.64 -17.96 9.43
C GLY A 262 11.10 -17.62 9.13
N LEU A 263 11.96 -18.61 9.32
CA LEU A 263 13.37 -18.49 8.93
C LEU A 263 13.51 -18.63 7.41
N SER A 264 14.60 -18.08 6.89
CA SER A 264 15.03 -18.26 5.51
C SER A 264 16.55 -18.35 5.48
N ILE A 265 17.07 -19.14 4.53
CA ILE A 265 18.50 -19.26 4.29
C ILE A 265 18.79 -18.63 2.93
N GLU A 266 19.60 -17.58 2.93
CA GLU A 266 19.91 -16.78 1.76
C GLU A 266 21.40 -16.88 1.41
N PRO A 267 21.76 -17.31 0.19
CA PRO A 267 23.17 -17.37 -0.21
C PRO A 267 23.76 -15.97 -0.30
N VAL A 268 24.99 -15.83 0.18
CA VAL A 268 25.82 -14.64 0.06
C VAL A 268 27.17 -15.04 -0.52
N PRO A 269 27.71 -14.27 -1.48
CA PRO A 269 29.08 -14.48 -1.92
C PRO A 269 30.01 -14.42 -0.70
N HIS A 270 30.85 -15.44 -0.52
CA HIS A 270 31.84 -15.42 0.54
C HIS A 270 32.82 -14.29 0.23
N ALA A 271 32.82 -13.24 1.06
CA ALA A 271 33.87 -12.24 1.03
C ALA A 271 35.16 -12.96 1.43
N ALA A 272 36.11 -13.11 0.49
CA ALA A 272 37.46 -13.50 0.82
C ALA A 272 37.94 -12.63 2.00
N PRO A 273 38.65 -13.19 3.01
CA PRO A 273 39.18 -12.39 4.08
C PRO A 273 39.97 -11.23 3.45
N GLU A 274 39.68 -9.99 3.84
CA GLU A 274 40.49 -8.83 3.45
C GLU A 274 41.94 -9.21 3.75
N SER A 275 42.68 -9.52 2.69
CA SER A 275 44.12 -9.75 2.77
C SER A 275 44.66 -8.49 3.41
N ALA A 276 45.21 -8.65 4.62
CA ALA A 276 45.98 -7.63 5.31
C ALA A 276 46.77 -6.87 4.25
N THR A 277 46.43 -5.60 4.08
CA THR A 277 47.18 -4.71 3.21
C THR A 277 48.60 -4.76 3.74
N ASP A 278 49.42 -5.45 2.96
CA ASP A 278 50.84 -5.63 3.13
C ASP A 278 51.43 -4.22 3.12
N ASN A 279 51.56 -3.63 4.30
CA ASN A 279 52.16 -2.33 4.49
C ASN A 279 53.68 -2.54 4.45
N THR A 280 54.15 -2.92 3.27
CA THR A 280 55.55 -3.11 2.97
C THR A 280 55.88 -2.27 1.73
N SER A 281 56.76 -1.28 1.94
CA SER A 281 57.58 -0.56 0.94
C SER A 281 56.99 0.77 0.40
N LEU A 282 57.41 1.91 0.96
CA LEU A 282 58.58 2.71 0.54
C LEU A 282 58.53 4.13 1.15
#